data_AF-A0A6G1DI80-F1
#
_entry.id   AF-A0A6G1DI80-F1
#
_cell.length_a   1.000
_cell.length_b   1.000
_cell.length_c   1.000
_cell.angle_alpha   90.00
_cell.angle_beta   90.00
_cell.angle_gamma   90.00
#
_symmetry.space_group_name_H-M   'P 1'
#
loop_
_entity.id
_entity.type
_entity.pdbx_description
1 polymer ?
#
loop_
_entity_poly.entity_id
_entity_poly.type
_entity_poly.pdbx_seq_one_letter_code
_entity_poly.pdbx_strand_id
1 'polypeptide(L)'
;MQIDMAAASLRLIVVVVLVAVSISLRSVAATVTVEDACRHTKHEAYCVRALSARPESKAAADMPALAELALSLAAESGAATASFVRNLGKMPGGMPPLCLEGCVAKFQEAVAELRRSKAALEDRRDAACAKAGVSAARADGDTCMDECRKVEGGAAPEIADRITELGKLCSIALALTDASMSKHP
;
A
#
# COMPACT_ATOMS: atom_id res chain seq x y z
N MET A 1 -20.27 49.36 45.67
CA MET A 1 -20.56 48.82 44.33
C MET A 1 -19.36 48.92 43.35
N GLN A 2 -18.10 48.93 43.85
CA GLN A 2 -16.88 49.00 43.01
C GLN A 2 -15.98 47.76 43.18
N ILE A 3 -16.10 47.06 44.32
CA ILE A 3 -15.29 45.87 44.65
C ILE A 3 -15.81 44.61 43.93
N ASP A 4 -17.13 44.49 43.73
CA ASP A 4 -17.74 43.34 43.06
C ASP A 4 -17.42 43.23 41.57
N MET A 5 -17.20 44.38 40.91
CA MET A 5 -16.95 44.45 39.47
C MET A 5 -15.55 43.96 39.10
N ALA A 6 -14.53 44.28 39.91
CA ALA A 6 -13.16 43.81 39.71
C ALA A 6 -13.03 42.29 39.91
N ALA A 7 -13.74 41.73 40.90
CA ALA A 7 -13.78 40.29 41.15
C ALA A 7 -14.51 39.54 40.02
N ALA A 8 -15.57 40.11 39.45
CA ALA A 8 -16.27 39.56 38.30
C ALA A 8 -15.40 39.57 37.03
N SER A 9 -14.64 40.65 36.79
CA SER A 9 -13.69 40.74 35.68
C SER A 9 -12.57 39.71 35.78
N LEU A 10 -12.01 39.49 36.98
CA LEU A 10 -10.96 38.50 37.20
C LEU A 10 -11.47 37.07 36.97
N ARG A 11 -12.69 36.76 37.43
CA ARG A 11 -13.34 35.46 37.19
C ARG A 11 -13.58 35.20 35.70
N LEU A 12 -14.00 36.22 34.96
CA LEU A 12 -14.22 36.11 33.51
C LEU A 12 -12.91 35.83 32.76
N ILE A 13 -11.82 36.52 33.12
CA ILE A 13 -10.49 36.31 32.50
C ILE A 13 -9.98 34.90 32.79
N VAL A 14 -10.11 34.41 34.03
CA VAL A 14 -9.68 33.05 34.39
C VAL A 14 -10.46 31.98 33.62
N VAL A 15 -11.78 32.16 33.46
CA VAL A 15 -12.62 31.23 32.67
C VAL A 15 -12.23 31.26 31.19
N VAL A 16 -11.98 32.45 30.61
CA VAL A 16 -11.55 32.58 29.20
C VAL A 16 -10.18 31.94 28.99
N VAL A 17 -9.24 32.10 29.92
CA VAL A 17 -7.91 31.46 29.84
C VAL A 17 -8.02 29.94 29.98
N LEU A 18 -8.84 29.43 30.91
CA LEU A 18 -9.07 27.99 31.06
C LEU A 18 -9.74 27.37 29.82
N VAL A 19 -10.69 28.08 29.21
CA VAL A 19 -11.33 27.66 27.95
C VAL A 19 -10.32 27.69 26.80
N ALA A 20 -9.49 28.73 26.67
CA ALA A 20 -8.46 28.82 25.65
C ALA A 20 -7.42 27.69 25.77
N VAL A 21 -6.94 27.39 26.98
CA VAL A 21 -6.01 26.28 27.24
C VAL A 21 -6.66 24.93 26.93
N SER A 22 -7.96 24.77 27.19
CA SER A 22 -8.71 23.55 26.84
C SER A 22 -8.88 23.35 25.33
N ILE A 23 -9.00 24.44 24.57
CA ILE A 23 -9.09 24.42 23.10
C ILE A 23 -7.73 24.06 22.48
N SER A 24 -6.61 24.52 23.05
CA SER A 24 -5.26 24.19 22.57
C SER A 24 -4.83 22.73 22.81
N LEU A 25 -5.47 22.00 23.73
CA LEU A 25 -5.14 20.60 24.05
C LEU A 25 -5.90 19.55 23.22
N ARG A 26 -6.85 19.95 22.37
CA ARG A 26 -7.69 19.01 21.61
C ARG A 26 -7.45 19.15 20.11
N SER A 27 -6.46 18.41 19.61
CA SER A 27 -6.49 17.61 18.35
C SER A 27 -5.05 17.27 17.90
N VAL A 28 -4.31 16.47 18.67
CA VAL A 28 -3.27 15.63 18.02
C VAL A 28 -4.05 14.55 17.30
N ALA A 29 -4.20 14.68 15.97
CA ALA A 29 -4.75 13.60 15.17
C ALA A 29 -3.90 12.35 15.46
N ALA A 30 -4.56 11.26 15.85
CA ALA A 30 -3.87 10.00 16.11
C ALA A 30 -3.19 9.55 14.80
N THR A 31 -1.86 9.48 14.79
CA THR A 31 -1.09 8.99 13.66
C THR A 31 -1.27 7.49 13.54
N VAL A 32 -1.60 7.00 12.35
CA VAL A 32 -1.71 5.56 12.09
C VAL A 32 -0.31 4.94 12.06
N THR A 33 -0.03 3.98 12.93
CA THR A 33 1.25 3.24 12.88
C THR A 33 1.22 2.13 11.83
N VAL A 34 2.40 1.64 11.42
CA VAL A 34 2.52 0.50 10.51
C VAL A 34 1.86 -0.74 11.11
N GLU A 35 2.05 -0.97 12.41
CA GLU A 35 1.43 -2.05 13.15
C GLU A 35 -0.09 -1.96 13.12
N ASP A 36 -0.64 -0.76 13.32
CA ASP A 36 -2.09 -0.53 13.28
C ASP A 36 -2.67 -0.81 11.90
N ALA A 37 -2.03 -0.31 10.85
CA ALA A 37 -2.43 -0.56 9.48
C ALA A 37 -2.37 -2.05 9.13
N CYS A 38 -1.29 -2.73 9.51
CA CYS A 38 -1.07 -4.13 9.14
C CYS A 38 -2.03 -5.12 9.81
N ARG A 39 -2.74 -4.74 10.87
CA ARG A 39 -3.82 -5.58 11.45
C ARG A 39 -5.03 -5.75 10.52
N HIS A 40 -5.18 -4.88 9.51
CA HIS A 40 -6.25 -5.00 8.52
C HIS A 40 -6.01 -6.08 7.45
N THR A 41 -4.82 -6.67 7.40
CA THR A 41 -4.46 -7.68 6.40
C THR A 41 -4.18 -9.04 7.04
N LYS A 42 -4.58 -10.12 6.34
CA LYS A 42 -4.21 -11.49 6.70
C LYS A 42 -2.70 -11.79 6.63
N HIS A 43 -1.91 -10.86 6.08
CA HIS A 43 -0.46 -10.96 5.95
C HIS A 43 0.27 -10.03 6.94
N GLU A 44 -0.28 -9.82 8.13
CA GLU A 44 0.20 -8.85 9.13
C GLU A 44 1.72 -8.85 9.32
N ALA A 45 2.32 -9.99 9.67
CA ALA A 45 3.77 -10.07 9.90
C ALA A 45 4.61 -9.74 8.66
N TYR A 46 4.11 -10.04 7.45
CA TYR A 46 4.78 -9.68 6.21
C TYR A 46 4.59 -8.19 5.88
N CYS A 47 3.40 -7.65 6.12
CA CYS A 47 3.07 -6.24 5.98
C CYS A 47 3.98 -5.36 6.87
N VAL A 48 4.08 -5.69 8.17
CA VAL A 48 4.91 -4.91 9.11
C VAL A 48 6.36 -4.91 8.66
N ARG A 49 6.90 -6.08 8.29
CA ARG A 49 8.28 -6.21 7.79
C ARG A 49 8.50 -5.38 6.52
N ALA A 50 7.59 -5.46 5.55
CA ALA A 50 7.75 -4.81 4.26
C ALA A 50 7.63 -3.28 4.36
N LEU A 51 6.65 -2.77 5.12
CA LEU A 51 6.45 -1.33 5.30
C LEU A 51 7.50 -0.71 6.22
N SER A 52 7.87 -1.37 7.33
CA SER A 52 8.88 -0.83 8.26
C SER A 52 10.29 -0.76 7.66
N ALA A 53 10.56 -1.53 6.60
CA ALA A 53 11.81 -1.45 5.86
C ALA A 53 11.94 -0.16 5.02
N ARG A 54 10.85 0.59 4.84
CA ARG A 54 10.79 1.83 4.07
C ARG A 54 10.92 3.03 4.99
N PRO A 55 11.93 3.91 4.81
CA PRO A 55 12.02 5.17 5.57
C PRO A 55 10.74 6.02 5.47
N GLU A 56 10.06 5.97 4.33
CA GLU A 56 8.82 6.68 4.01
C GLU A 56 7.68 6.30 4.96
N SER A 57 7.69 5.07 5.52
CA SER A 57 6.68 4.63 6.48
C SER A 57 6.64 5.48 7.76
N LYS A 58 7.76 6.12 8.13
CA LYS A 58 7.83 7.02 9.29
C LYS A 58 7.15 8.37 9.03
N ALA A 59 7.04 8.75 7.76
CA ALA A 59 6.38 9.99 7.34
C ALA A 59 4.91 9.76 6.98
N ALA A 60 4.49 8.52 6.79
CA ALA A 60 3.09 8.17 6.56
C ALA A 60 2.28 8.44 7.83
N ALA A 61 1.46 9.49 7.80
CA ALA A 61 0.66 9.92 8.95
C ALA A 61 -0.71 9.23 9.02
N ASP A 62 -1.17 8.65 7.91
CA ASP A 62 -2.52 8.12 7.75
C ASP A 62 -2.58 6.82 6.93
N MET A 63 -3.77 6.20 6.91
CA MET A 63 -4.01 4.95 6.21
C MET A 63 -3.85 5.06 4.68
N PRO A 64 -4.33 6.13 3.99
CA PRO A 64 -4.03 6.34 2.58
C PRO A 64 -2.53 6.33 2.25
N ALA A 65 -1.69 7.04 3.01
CA ALA A 65 -0.26 7.08 2.77
C ALA A 65 0.40 5.68 2.91
N LEU A 66 -0.04 4.87 3.88
CA LEU A 66 0.43 3.49 4.02
C LEU A 66 -0.08 2.58 2.88
N ALA A 67 -1.29 2.81 2.36
CA ALA A 67 -1.81 2.11 1.18
C ALA A 67 -1.00 2.46 -0.09
N GLU A 68 -0.68 3.75 -0.30
CA GLU A 68 0.16 4.24 -1.39
C GLU A 68 1.59 3.64 -1.34
N LEU A 69 2.14 3.49 -0.13
CA LEU A 69 3.42 2.82 0.08
C LEU A 69 3.35 1.32 -0.24
N ALA A 70 2.28 0.63 0.16
CA ALA A 70 2.05 -0.78 -0.19
C ALA A 70 1.91 -0.99 -1.71
N LEU A 71 1.24 -0.08 -2.41
CA LEU A 71 1.16 -0.07 -3.88
C LEU A 71 2.55 0.11 -4.53
N SER A 72 3.37 0.99 -3.98
CA SER A 72 4.75 1.21 -4.44
C SER A 72 5.60 -0.05 -4.29
N LEU A 73 5.52 -0.71 -3.13
CA LEU A 73 6.18 -2.00 -2.87
C LEU A 73 5.74 -3.10 -3.86
N ALA A 74 4.45 -3.22 -4.11
CA ALA A 74 3.92 -4.18 -5.08
C ALA A 74 4.46 -3.90 -6.50
N ALA A 75 4.50 -2.63 -6.91
CA ALA A 75 5.02 -2.25 -8.23
C ALA A 75 6.51 -2.53 -8.37
N GLU A 76 7.30 -2.31 -7.31
CA GLU A 76 8.72 -2.66 -7.28
C GLU A 76 8.94 -4.18 -7.36
N SER A 77 8.15 -4.98 -6.64
CA SER A 77 8.18 -6.44 -6.72
C SER A 77 7.85 -6.92 -8.14
N GLY A 78 6.79 -6.39 -8.76
CA GLY A 78 6.45 -6.71 -10.15
C GLY A 78 7.58 -6.35 -11.14
N ALA A 79 8.20 -5.18 -10.99
CA ALA A 79 9.32 -4.75 -11.85
C ALA A 79 10.59 -5.61 -11.64
N ALA A 80 10.87 -6.00 -10.40
CA ALA A 80 11.96 -6.92 -10.07
C ALA A 80 11.71 -8.31 -10.68
N THR A 81 10.47 -8.80 -10.62
CA THR A 81 10.10 -10.07 -11.23
C THR A 81 10.18 -10.03 -12.75
N ALA A 82 9.69 -8.97 -13.41
CA ALA A 82 9.87 -8.80 -14.85
C ALA A 82 11.36 -8.85 -15.26
N SER A 83 12.24 -8.24 -14.44
CA SER A 83 13.69 -8.27 -14.67
C SER A 83 14.30 -9.66 -14.46
N PHE A 84 13.83 -10.37 -13.44
CA PHE A 84 14.23 -11.76 -13.18
C PHE A 84 13.84 -12.67 -14.36
N VAL A 85 12.60 -12.59 -14.84
CA VAL A 85 12.10 -13.39 -15.97
C VAL A 85 12.90 -13.11 -17.23
N ARG A 86 13.21 -11.84 -17.53
CA ARG A 86 14.10 -11.50 -18.66
C ARG A 86 15.48 -12.15 -18.56
N ASN A 87 15.99 -12.37 -17.35
CA ASN A 87 17.28 -13.04 -17.14
C ASN A 87 17.18 -14.56 -17.21
N LEU A 88 16.00 -15.17 -16.96
CA LEU A 88 15.78 -16.59 -17.17
C LEU A 88 16.06 -17.00 -18.62
N GLY A 89 15.67 -16.18 -19.60
CA GLY A 89 15.92 -16.46 -21.01
C GLY A 89 17.39 -16.46 -21.44
N LYS A 90 18.29 -15.98 -20.57
CA LYS A 90 19.75 -15.98 -20.83
C LYS A 90 20.44 -17.23 -20.28
N MET A 91 19.74 -18.04 -19.49
CA MET A 91 20.31 -19.22 -18.86
C MET A 91 20.15 -20.47 -19.75
N PRO A 92 21.16 -21.36 -19.79
CA PRO A 92 21.00 -22.66 -20.43
C PRO A 92 19.84 -23.44 -19.80
N GLY A 93 18.91 -23.95 -20.62
CA GLY A 93 17.69 -24.60 -20.12
C GLY A 93 16.69 -23.63 -19.47
N GLY A 94 16.87 -22.32 -19.71
CA GLY A 94 15.97 -21.28 -19.23
C GLY A 94 14.61 -21.29 -19.92
N MET A 95 13.79 -20.32 -19.50
CA MET A 95 12.39 -20.19 -19.93
C MET A 95 12.25 -20.07 -21.46
N PRO A 96 11.34 -20.83 -22.10
CA PRO A 96 11.11 -20.72 -23.55
C PRO A 96 10.74 -19.29 -23.98
N PRO A 97 11.15 -18.81 -25.17
CA PRO A 97 10.93 -17.42 -25.59
C PRO A 97 9.47 -16.95 -25.48
N LEU A 98 8.51 -17.76 -25.93
CA LEU A 98 7.07 -17.44 -25.87
C LEU A 98 6.58 -17.25 -24.41
N CYS A 99 7.05 -18.11 -23.51
CA CYS A 99 6.74 -18.06 -22.09
C CYS A 99 7.37 -16.81 -21.44
N LEU A 100 8.61 -16.50 -21.81
CA LEU A 100 9.33 -15.31 -21.33
C LEU A 100 8.63 -14.02 -21.76
N GLU A 101 8.28 -13.89 -23.04
CA GLU A 101 7.62 -12.70 -23.57
C GLU A 101 6.26 -12.47 -22.90
N GLY A 102 5.42 -13.51 -22.84
CA GLY A 102 4.11 -13.43 -22.20
C GLY A 102 4.21 -13.07 -20.71
N CYS A 103 5.11 -13.73 -19.98
CA CYS A 103 5.27 -13.48 -18.56
C CYS A 103 5.85 -12.09 -18.27
N VAL A 104 6.83 -11.62 -19.05
CA VAL A 104 7.38 -10.25 -18.91
C VAL A 104 6.30 -9.21 -19.19
N ALA A 105 5.49 -9.39 -20.24
CA ALA A 105 4.39 -8.48 -20.57
C ALA A 105 3.38 -8.40 -19.41
N LYS A 106 2.99 -9.54 -18.85
CA LYS A 106 2.07 -9.62 -17.70
C LYS A 106 2.58 -8.86 -16.47
N PHE A 107 3.85 -9.01 -16.11
CA PHE A 107 4.41 -8.22 -15.00
C PHE A 107 4.50 -6.72 -15.33
N GLN A 108 4.72 -6.33 -16.59
CA GLN A 108 4.70 -4.92 -16.98
C GLN A 108 3.30 -4.32 -16.90
N GLU A 109 2.27 -5.06 -17.30
CA GLU A 109 0.85 -4.71 -17.12
C GLU A 109 0.52 -4.54 -15.64
N ALA A 110 0.92 -5.50 -14.80
CA ALA A 110 0.75 -5.41 -13.35
C ALA A 110 1.38 -4.16 -12.74
N VAL A 111 2.62 -3.83 -13.14
CA VAL A 111 3.30 -2.61 -12.68
C VAL A 111 2.56 -1.34 -13.11
N ALA A 112 2.03 -1.31 -14.34
CA ALA A 112 1.27 -0.17 -14.84
C ALA A 112 -0.07 0.00 -14.09
N GLU A 113 -0.76 -1.09 -13.79
CA GLU A 113 -1.98 -1.07 -12.99
C GLU A 113 -1.72 -0.61 -11.54
N LEU A 114 -0.63 -1.07 -10.92
CA LEU A 114 -0.26 -0.67 -9.55
C LEU A 114 0.10 0.82 -9.45
N ARG A 115 0.84 1.34 -10.44
CA ARG A 115 1.15 2.78 -10.53
C ARG A 115 -0.10 3.63 -10.75
N ARG A 116 -1.01 3.19 -11.62
CA ARG A 116 -2.31 3.87 -11.81
C ARG A 116 -3.17 3.82 -10.55
N SER A 117 -3.15 2.70 -9.84
CA SER A 117 -3.87 2.53 -8.57
C SER A 117 -3.34 3.50 -7.51
N LYS A 118 -2.02 3.67 -7.45
CA LYS A 118 -1.39 4.66 -6.56
C LYS A 118 -1.82 6.08 -6.90
N ALA A 119 -1.72 6.48 -8.17
CA ALA A 119 -2.18 7.80 -8.61
C ALA A 119 -3.68 8.03 -8.36
N ALA A 120 -4.52 6.99 -8.49
CA ALA A 120 -5.94 7.08 -8.16
C ALA A 120 -6.19 7.39 -6.68
N LEU A 121 -5.39 6.83 -5.76
CA LEU A 121 -5.45 7.16 -4.33
C LEU A 121 -4.88 8.55 -4.01
N GLU A 122 -3.73 8.89 -4.60
CA GLU A 122 -3.03 10.16 -4.36
C GLU A 122 -3.85 11.35 -4.88
N ASP A 123 -4.29 11.30 -6.14
CA ASP A 123 -4.83 12.47 -6.82
C ASP A 123 -6.36 12.60 -6.68
N ARG A 124 -7.05 11.46 -6.59
CA ARG A 124 -8.52 11.42 -6.69
C ARG A 124 -9.22 10.83 -5.48
N ARG A 125 -8.46 10.26 -4.53
CA ARG A 125 -9.00 9.46 -3.42
C ARG A 125 -9.97 8.36 -3.92
N ASP A 126 -9.70 7.85 -5.11
CA ASP A 126 -10.55 6.90 -5.83
C ASP A 126 -10.13 5.46 -5.51
N ALA A 127 -10.53 5.03 -4.31
CA ALA A 127 -10.24 3.71 -3.81
C ALA A 127 -10.90 2.58 -4.62
N ALA A 128 -12.03 2.84 -5.29
CA ALA A 128 -12.67 1.84 -6.15
C ALA A 128 -11.80 1.54 -7.38
N CYS A 129 -11.32 2.59 -8.06
CA CYS A 129 -10.40 2.44 -9.19
C CYS A 129 -9.07 1.81 -8.75
N ALA A 130 -8.52 2.22 -7.60
CA ALA A 130 -7.32 1.61 -7.05
C ALA A 130 -7.49 0.12 -6.77
N LYS A 131 -8.58 -0.31 -6.14
CA LYS A 131 -8.84 -1.73 -5.87
C LYS A 131 -9.00 -2.56 -7.14
N ALA A 132 -9.67 -2.02 -8.16
CA ALA A 132 -9.81 -2.68 -9.44
C ALA A 132 -8.43 -2.89 -10.10
N GLY A 133 -7.59 -1.85 -10.13
CA GLY A 133 -6.24 -1.94 -10.67
C GLY A 133 -5.34 -2.93 -9.91
N VAL A 134 -5.37 -2.93 -8.57
CA VAL A 134 -4.60 -3.91 -7.78
C VAL A 134 -5.07 -5.35 -8.03
N SER A 135 -6.39 -5.55 -8.18
CA SER A 135 -6.94 -6.87 -8.48
C SER A 135 -6.52 -7.36 -9.87
N ALA A 136 -6.52 -6.46 -10.87
CA ALA A 136 -5.99 -6.74 -12.20
C ALA A 136 -4.50 -7.08 -12.17
N ALA A 137 -3.69 -6.27 -11.46
CA ALA A 137 -2.25 -6.50 -11.34
C ALA A 137 -1.92 -7.86 -10.70
N ARG A 138 -2.68 -8.27 -9.69
CA ARG A 138 -2.54 -9.60 -9.10
C ARG A 138 -2.87 -10.69 -10.11
N ALA A 139 -3.98 -10.56 -10.84
CA ALA A 139 -4.37 -11.53 -11.86
C ALA A 139 -3.33 -11.64 -12.99
N ASP A 140 -2.74 -10.53 -13.41
CA ASP A 140 -1.66 -10.54 -14.40
C ASP A 140 -0.43 -11.31 -13.88
N GLY A 141 -0.04 -11.10 -12.61
CA GLY A 141 1.02 -11.88 -11.97
C GLY A 141 0.71 -13.38 -11.91
N ASP A 142 -0.52 -13.75 -11.53
CA ASP A 142 -0.97 -15.14 -11.41
C ASP A 142 -1.06 -15.86 -12.77
N THR A 143 -1.29 -15.12 -13.86
CA THR A 143 -1.48 -15.66 -15.22
C THR A 143 -0.23 -15.60 -16.10
N CYS A 144 0.90 -15.08 -15.59
CA CYS A 144 2.15 -14.98 -16.37
C CYS A 144 2.58 -16.33 -16.98
N MET A 145 2.33 -17.43 -16.28
CA MET A 145 2.74 -18.78 -16.69
C MET A 145 1.73 -19.48 -17.62
N ASP A 146 0.65 -18.82 -18.02
CA ASP A 146 -0.42 -19.42 -18.83
C ASP A 146 0.07 -19.85 -20.22
N GLU A 147 0.89 -19.02 -20.86
CA GLU A 147 1.49 -19.33 -22.15
C GLU A 147 2.57 -20.43 -22.02
N CYS A 148 3.19 -20.56 -20.86
CA CYS A 148 4.22 -21.55 -20.57
C CYS A 148 3.67 -22.97 -20.47
N ARG A 149 2.41 -23.12 -20.01
CA ARG A 149 1.72 -24.42 -19.92
C ARG A 149 1.50 -25.09 -21.27
N LYS A 150 1.64 -24.34 -22.36
CA LYS A 150 1.49 -24.81 -23.74
C LYS A 150 2.80 -25.30 -24.35
N VAL A 151 3.92 -25.21 -23.63
CA VAL A 151 5.27 -25.49 -24.12
C VAL A 151 5.96 -26.56 -23.26
N GLU A 152 6.51 -27.59 -23.90
CA GLU A 152 7.33 -28.60 -23.21
C GLU A 152 8.56 -27.96 -22.58
N GLY A 153 8.84 -28.26 -21.31
CA GLY A 153 9.90 -27.59 -20.54
C GLY A 153 9.57 -26.15 -20.12
N GLY A 154 8.33 -25.69 -20.29
CA GLY A 154 7.90 -24.34 -19.92
C GLY A 154 7.69 -24.09 -18.41
N ALA A 155 7.81 -25.11 -17.57
CA ALA A 155 7.72 -24.93 -16.12
C ALA A 155 8.97 -24.19 -15.61
N ALA A 156 8.77 -23.05 -14.94
CA ALA A 156 9.83 -22.28 -14.30
C ALA A 156 9.51 -22.13 -12.81
N PRO A 157 9.74 -23.15 -11.98
CA PRO A 157 9.40 -23.12 -10.55
C PRO A 157 10.06 -21.94 -9.81
N GLU A 158 11.19 -21.44 -10.31
CA GLU A 158 11.93 -20.30 -9.75
C GLU A 158 11.13 -18.99 -9.74
N ILE A 159 10.04 -18.90 -10.50
CA ILE A 159 9.16 -17.73 -10.53
C ILE A 159 8.04 -17.78 -9.49
N ALA A 160 7.70 -18.97 -8.97
CA ALA A 160 6.50 -19.17 -8.15
C ALA A 160 6.54 -18.34 -6.85
N ASP A 161 7.71 -18.25 -6.22
CA ASP A 161 7.91 -17.44 -5.01
C ASP A 161 7.70 -15.95 -5.28
N ARG A 162 8.10 -15.48 -6.47
CA ARG A 162 7.95 -14.08 -6.88
C ARG A 162 6.51 -13.72 -7.23
N ILE A 163 5.77 -14.63 -7.88
CA ILE A 163 4.32 -14.49 -8.08
C ILE A 163 3.62 -14.42 -6.72
N THR A 164 3.99 -15.32 -5.81
CA THR A 164 3.45 -15.35 -4.45
C THR A 164 3.76 -14.07 -3.67
N GLU A 165 4.97 -13.52 -3.82
CA GLU A 165 5.38 -12.26 -3.20
C GLU A 165 4.55 -11.08 -3.70
N LEU A 166 4.41 -10.94 -5.02
CA LEU A 166 3.55 -9.93 -5.62
C LEU A 166 2.11 -10.07 -5.12
N GLY A 167 1.58 -11.30 -5.10
CA GLY A 167 0.22 -11.59 -4.62
C GLY A 167 0.00 -11.18 -3.16
N LYS A 168 0.99 -11.41 -2.28
CA LYS A 168 0.95 -10.93 -0.88
C LYS A 168 0.92 -9.41 -0.81
N LEU A 169 1.77 -8.72 -1.58
CA LEU A 169 1.83 -7.26 -1.60
C LEU A 169 0.54 -6.65 -2.16
N CYS A 170 -0.02 -7.19 -3.24
CA CYS A 170 -1.33 -6.79 -3.76
C CYS A 170 -2.44 -7.01 -2.72
N SER A 171 -2.44 -8.13 -2.01
CA SER A 171 -3.41 -8.39 -0.94
C SER A 171 -3.29 -7.41 0.23
N ILE A 172 -2.08 -6.96 0.55
CA ILE A 172 -1.84 -5.92 1.56
C ILE A 172 -2.36 -4.58 1.06
N ALA A 173 -2.01 -4.18 -0.16
CA ALA A 173 -2.47 -2.93 -0.75
C ALA A 173 -4.00 -2.83 -0.80
N LEU A 174 -4.70 -3.93 -1.18
CA LEU A 174 -6.17 -3.99 -1.13
C LEU A 174 -6.72 -3.76 0.27
N ALA A 175 -6.18 -4.46 1.27
CA ALA A 175 -6.63 -4.36 2.65
C ALA A 175 -6.43 -2.96 3.23
N LEU A 176 -5.27 -2.32 2.97
CA LEU A 176 -5.01 -0.96 3.43
C LEU A 176 -5.86 0.08 2.68
N THR A 177 -6.10 -0.14 1.38
CA THR A 177 -7.01 0.70 0.60
C THR A 177 -8.43 0.61 1.17
N ASP A 178 -8.91 -0.59 1.50
CA ASP A 178 -10.20 -0.79 2.17
C ASP A 178 -10.27 -0.11 3.53
N ALA A 179 -9.22 -0.27 4.36
CA ALA A 179 -9.14 0.38 5.66
C ALA A 179 -9.16 1.91 5.55
N SER A 180 -8.56 2.48 4.49
CA SER A 180 -8.55 3.93 4.26
C SER A 180 -9.94 4.52 3.99
N MET A 181 -10.88 3.70 3.52
CA MET A 181 -12.28 4.10 3.31
C MET A 181 -13.16 3.92 4.54
N SER A 182 -12.72 3.09 5.49
CA SER A 182 -13.49 2.84 6.71
C SER A 182 -13.44 4.10 7.58
N LYS A 183 -14.62 4.72 7.78
CA LYS A 183 -14.80 5.68 8.86
C LYS A 183 -14.62 4.90 10.16
N HIS A 184 -13.44 4.92 10.78
CA HIS A 184 -13.36 4.55 12.17
C HIS A 184 -13.69 5.77 13.06
N PRO A 185 -14.39 5.54 14.19
CA PRO A 185 -14.90 6.59 15.08
C PRO A 185 -13.81 7.46 15.70
#